data_AF-A0A553ZSD9-F1
#
_entry.id   AF-A0A553ZSD9-F1
#
_cell.length_a   1.000
_cell.length_b   1.000
_cell.length_c   1.000
_cell.angle_alpha   90.00
_cell.angle_beta   90.00
_cell.angle_gamma   90.00
#
_symmetry.space_group_name_H-M   'P 1'
#
loop_
_entity.id
_entity.type
_entity.pdbx_description
1 polymer ?
#
loop_
_entity_poly.entity_id
_entity_poly.type
_entity_poly.pdbx_seq_one_letter_code
_entity_poly.pdbx_strand_id
1 'polypeptide(L)' 'QMVVRKGGEVLTRTRATSARRENGLWIVEAEDIDTGKKYSWQARGLVNATGPWVKQFFDDGMHLPSPYGIRLIKGSHIV' A
#
# COMPACT_ATOMS: atom_id res chain seq x y z
N GLN A 1 8.16 -17.07 -7.43
CA GLN A 1 8.53 -15.68 -7.77
C GLN A 1 8.47 -15.45 -9.28
N MET A 2 7.29 -15.21 -9.84
CA MET A 2 7.18 -14.79 -11.26
C MET A 2 7.50 -13.30 -11.43
N VAL A 3 7.15 -12.47 -10.43
CA VAL A 3 7.43 -11.03 -10.41
C VAL A 3 8.93 -10.76 -10.53
N VAL A 4 9.75 -11.36 -9.66
CA VAL A 4 11.22 -11.21 -9.69
C VAL A 4 11.82 -11.72 -10.99
N ARG A 5 11.33 -12.86 -11.51
CA ARG A 5 11.76 -13.40 -12.82
C ARG A 5 11.47 -12.46 -13.98
N LYS A 6 10.46 -11.60 -13.87
CA LYS A 6 10.11 -10.59 -14.86
C LYS A 6 10.71 -9.20 -14.54
N GLY A 7 11.67 -9.13 -13.62
CA GLY A 7 12.40 -7.90 -13.27
C GLY A 7 11.68 -7.00 -12.25
N GLY A 8 10.62 -7.48 -11.60
CA GLY A 8 9.95 -6.74 -10.54
C GLY A 8 10.57 -6.99 -9.15
N GLU A 9 10.39 -6.04 -8.24
CA GLU A 9 10.80 -6.17 -6.85
C GLU A 9 9.62 -6.58 -5.97
N VAL A 10 9.87 -7.42 -4.95
CA VAL A 10 8.88 -7.79 -3.94
C VAL A 10 9.50 -7.61 -2.57
N LEU A 11 9.01 -6.62 -1.83
CA LEU A 11 9.45 -6.31 -0.48
C LEU A 11 8.38 -6.77 0.51
N THR A 12 8.58 -7.97 1.07
CA THR A 12 7.76 -8.44 2.20
C THR A 12 8.22 -7.78 3.48
N ARG A 13 7.34 -7.71 4.49
CA ARG A 13 7.65 -7.05 5.78
C ARG A 13 8.00 -5.56 5.62
N THR A 14 7.57 -4.95 4.51
CA THR A 14 7.73 -3.53 4.24
C THR A 14 6.35 -2.91 4.18
N ARG A 15 6.06 -2.03 5.15
CA ARG A 15 4.78 -1.34 5.27
C ARG A 15 4.85 -0.03 4.52
N ALA A 16 3.97 0.17 3.54
CA ALA A 16 3.75 1.50 2.96
C ALA A 16 3.16 2.42 4.04
N THR A 17 3.85 3.51 4.36
CA THR A 17 3.49 4.45 5.43
C THR A 17 2.81 5.69 4.90
N SER A 18 3.17 6.15 3.70
CA SER A 18 2.51 7.28 3.06
C SER A 18 2.52 7.15 1.54
N ALA A 19 1.52 7.74 0.89
CA ALA A 19 1.52 7.92 -0.55
C ALA A 19 0.85 9.24 -0.93
N ARG A 20 1.53 10.07 -1.71
CA ARG A 20 1.03 11.38 -2.14
C ARG A 20 1.39 11.66 -3.59
N ARG A 21 0.66 12.57 -4.22
CA ARG A 21 0.93 12.96 -5.62
C ARG A 21 1.62 14.31 -5.65
N GLU A 22 2.82 14.35 -6.23
CA GLU A 22 3.64 15.56 -6.40
C GLU A 22 4.13 15.62 -7.84
N ASN A 23 3.99 16.78 -8.49
CA ASN A 23 4.48 17.01 -9.86
C ASN A 23 4.07 15.92 -10.89
N GLY A 24 2.87 15.35 -10.73
CA GLY A 24 2.35 14.31 -11.62
C GLY A 24 2.85 12.89 -11.33
N LEU A 25 3.70 12.71 -10.31
CA LEU A 25 4.20 11.41 -9.85
C LEU A 25 3.63 11.07 -8.46
N TRP A 26 3.53 9.79 -8.18
CA TRP A 26 3.32 9.26 -6.84
C TRP A 26 4.65 9.22 -6.09
N ILE A 27 4.67 9.79 -4.90
CA ILE A 27 5.73 9.64 -3.92
C ILE A 27 5.21 8.67 -2.87
N VAL A 28 5.86 7.53 -2.72
CA VAL A 28 5.49 6.48 -1.76
C VAL A 28 6.61 6.33 -0.75
N GLU A 29 6.25 6.37 0.53
CA GLU A 29 7.17 6.07 1.62
C GLU A 29 6.80 4.72 2.23
N ALA A 30 7.82 3.96 2.62
CA ALA A 30 7.63 2.72 3.35
C ALA A 30 8.72 2.48 4.38
N GLU A 31 8.45 1.52 5.24
CA GLU A 31 9.32 1.14 6.34
C GLU A 31 9.41 -0.38 6.40
N ASP A 32 10.63 -0.90 6.46
CA ASP A 32 10.91 -2.27 6.85
C ASP A 32 10.58 -2.44 8.35
N ILE A 33 9.63 -3.31 8.68
CA ILE A 33 9.13 -3.43 10.05
C ILE A 33 10.10 -4.14 10.99
N ASP A 34 11.12 -4.83 10.47
CA ASP A 34 12.12 -5.53 11.29
C ASP A 34 13.26 -4.60 11.68
N THR A 35 13.68 -3.78 10.72
CA THR A 35 14.89 -2.97 10.82
C THR A 35 14.60 -1.48 11.02
N GLY A 36 13.37 -1.03 10.77
CA GLY A 36 13.00 0.39 10.75
C GLY A 36 13.56 1.14 9.53
N LYS A 37 14.17 0.44 8.57
CA LYS A 37 14.76 1.07 7.39
C LYS A 37 13.65 1.72 6.54
N LYS A 38 13.83 3.00 6.23
CA LYS A 38 12.89 3.77 5.41
C LYS A 38 13.25 3.70 3.94
N TYR A 39 12.22 3.68 3.11
CA TYR A 39 12.29 3.72 1.66
C TYR A 39 11.43 4.85 1.12
N SER A 40 11.82 5.39 -0.02
CA SER A 40 11.04 6.35 -0.80
C SER A 40 11.15 6.01 -2.27
N TRP A 41 10.01 5.96 -2.96
CA TRP A 41 9.94 5.71 -4.40
C TRP A 41 9.11 6.77 -5.11
N GLN A 42 9.44 7.00 -6.38
CA GLN A 42 8.63 7.76 -7.31
C GLN A 42 8.03 6.84 -8.37
N ALA A 43 6.74 6.97 -8.65
CA ALA A 43 6.06 6.14 -9.63
C ALA A 43 5.02 6.93 -10.45
N ARG A 44 4.81 6.55 -11.72
CA ARG A 44 3.76 7.14 -12.55
C ARG A 44 2.36 6.71 -12.12
N GLY A 45 2.24 5.47 -11.67
CA GLY A 45 0.98 4.86 -11.19
C GLY A 45 1.17 4.22 -9.83
N LEU A 46 0.09 4.20 -9.06
CA LEU A 46 0.00 3.54 -7.76
C LEU A 46 -1.30 2.74 -7.73
N VAL A 47 -1.22 1.50 -7.27
CA VAL A 47 -2.39 0.62 -7.08
C VAL A 47 -2.50 0.30 -5.60
N ASN A 48 -3.62 0.68 -4.99
CA ASN A 48 -3.94 0.28 -3.62
C ASN A 48 -4.60 -1.11 -3.64
N ALA A 49 -3.83 -2.15 -3.33
CA ALA A 49 -4.27 -3.54 -3.26
C ALA A 49 -4.17 -4.11 -1.84
N THR A 50 -4.39 -3.27 -0.82
CA THR A 50 -4.21 -3.63 0.61
C THR A 50 -5.37 -4.44 1.20
N GLY A 51 -6.28 -4.99 0.38
CA GLY A 51 -7.38 -5.84 0.84
C GLY A 51 -8.26 -5.16 1.90
N PRO A 52 -8.49 -5.78 3.08
CA PRO A 52 -9.35 -5.19 4.11
C PRO A 52 -8.82 -3.88 4.70
N TRP A 53 -7.55 -3.54 4.49
CA TRP A 53 -6.94 -2.29 4.95
C TRP A 53 -7.10 -1.12 3.96
N VAL A 54 -7.76 -1.33 2.81
CA VAL A 54 -7.89 -0.32 1.75
C VAL A 54 -8.40 1.03 2.26
N LYS A 55 -9.46 1.02 3.09
CA LYS A 55 -10.04 2.24 3.66
C LYS A 55 -9.04 2.95 4.58
N GLN A 56 -8.41 2.20 5.48
CA GLN A 56 -7.42 2.75 6.39
C GLN A 56 -6.25 3.39 5.64
N PHE A 57 -5.78 2.77 4.55
CA PHE A 57 -4.68 3.33 3.77
C PHE A 57 -5.07 4.62 3.02
N PHE A 58 -6.35 4.76 2.60
CA PHE A 58 -6.85 6.04 2.09
C PHE A 58 -6.84 7.13 3.15
N ASP A 59 -7.40 6.82 4.32
CA ASP A 59 -7.58 7.78 5.42
C ASP A 59 -6.24 8.22 6.01
N ASP A 60 -5.38 7.27 6.38
CA ASP A 60 -4.13 7.52 7.13
C ASP A 60 -2.91 7.67 6.20
N GLY A 61 -2.85 6.86 5.15
CA GLY A 61 -1.66 6.75 4.28
C GLY A 61 -1.64 7.80 3.16
N MET A 62 -2.81 8.11 2.60
CA MET A 62 -2.95 9.07 1.50
C MET A 62 -3.57 10.40 1.91
N HIS A 63 -4.25 10.45 3.08
CA HIS A 63 -5.06 11.59 3.50
C HIS A 63 -6.06 12.03 2.42
N LEU A 64 -6.61 11.05 1.69
CA LEU A 64 -7.60 11.25 0.64
C LEU A 64 -8.92 10.60 1.07
N PRO A 65 -10.07 11.22 0.76
CA PRO A 65 -11.34 10.57 1.03
C PRO A 65 -11.41 9.26 0.25
N SER A 66 -11.66 8.15 0.96
CA SER A 66 -11.84 6.84 0.34
C SER A 66 -12.91 6.94 -0.76
N PRO A 67 -12.57 6.65 -2.03
CA PRO A 67 -13.54 6.67 -3.11
C PRO A 67 -14.51 5.50 -2.92
N TYR A 68 -15.81 5.80 -2.95
CA TYR A 68 -16.92 4.87 -2.75
C TYR A 68 -17.02 4.34 -1.31
N GLY A 69 -18.24 4.15 -0.80
CA GLY A 69 -18.49 3.71 0.57
C GLY A 69 -18.00 2.27 0.82
N ILE A 70 -16.69 2.11 1.09
CA ILE A 70 -16.07 0.82 1.34
C ILE A 70 -16.65 0.22 2.62
N ARG A 71 -17.30 -0.94 2.48
CA ARG A 71 -17.90 -1.69 3.59
C ARG A 71 -17.13 -2.99 3.81
N LEU A 72 -16.59 -3.17 5.01
CA LEU A 72 -15.97 -4.42 5.44
C LEU A 72 -17.04 -5.34 6.03
N ILE A 73 -17.09 -6.58 5.55
CA ILE A 73 -18.00 -7.62 6.04
C ILE A 73 -17.16 -8.75 6.65
N LYS A 74 -17.43 -9.08 7.91
CA LYS A 74 -16.81 -10.20 8.59
C LYS A 74 -17.60 -11.48 8.30
N GLY A 75 -16.90 -12.55 7.91
CA GLY A 75 -17.42 -13.91 7.88
C GLY A 75 -16.64 -14.80 8.87
N SER A 76 -17.30 -15.81 9.41
CA SER A 76 -16.67 -16.81 10.30
C SER A 76 -16.95 -18.22 9.78
N HIS A 77 -16.02 -19.13 10.01
CA HIS A 77 -16.17 -20.56 9.69
C HIS A 77 -15.87 -21.37 10.97
N ILE A 78 -16.66 -22.40 11.23
CA ILE A 78 -16.45 -23.37 12.31
C ILE A 78 -16.10 -24.70 11.64
N VAL A 79 -15.08 -25.39 12.16
CA VAL A 79 -14.61 -26.70 11.68
C VAL A 79 -15.07 -27.77 12.64
#